data_AF-A0A919PZ42-F1
#
_entry.id   AF-A0A919PZ42-F1
#
_cell.length_a   1.000
_cell.length_b   1.000
_cell.length_c   1.000
_cell.angle_alpha   90.00
_cell.angle_beta   90.00
_cell.angle_gamma   90.00
#
_symmetry.space_group_name_H-M   'P 1'
#
loop_
_entity.id
_entity.type
_entity.pdbx_description
1 polymer ?
#
loop_
_entity_poly.entity_id
_entity_poly.type
_entity_poly.pdbx_seq_one_letter_code
_entity_poly.pdbx_strand_id
1 'polypeptide(L)'
;MYDPTDGTGDLSWVGLPAWEGGLEVLAALNTAIRDAAARHGAAVADLHAAFLGHGAKAGDVTGAEPRPDNRDLWLCGHIEPNAWGAEAVRDTWRAALRG
;
A
#
# COMPACT_ATOMS: atom_id res chain seq x y z
N MET A 1 -3.46 -1.23 -5.87
CA MET A 1 -2.58 -2.01 -4.98
C MET A 1 -1.49 -1.10 -4.45
N TYR A 2 -1.16 -1.19 -3.16
CA TYR A 2 -0.08 -0.41 -2.56
C TYR A 2 1.27 -1.10 -2.66
N ASP A 3 2.34 -0.35 -2.38
CA ASP A 3 3.72 -0.82 -2.35
C ASP A 3 4.23 -0.83 -0.91
N PRO A 4 4.51 -2.01 -0.30
CA PRO A 4 5.04 -2.08 1.06
C PRO A 4 6.47 -1.52 1.19
N THR A 5 7.19 -1.40 0.08
CA THR A 5 8.59 -0.96 0.05
C THR A 5 8.74 0.56 -0.05
N ASP A 6 7.62 1.29 -0.15
CA ASP A 6 7.57 2.74 -0.36
C ASP A 6 8.40 3.23 -1.55
N GLY A 7 8.33 2.52 -2.67
CA GLY A 7 8.97 2.88 -3.93
C GLY A 7 10.44 2.51 -4.01
N THR A 8 10.95 1.70 -3.09
CA THR A 8 12.35 1.23 -3.15
C THR A 8 12.50 -0.07 -3.94
N GLY A 9 11.46 -0.90 -3.98
CA GLY A 9 11.54 -2.25 -4.54
C GLY A 9 12.45 -3.19 -3.74
N ASP A 10 12.93 -2.77 -2.56
CA ASP A 10 13.74 -3.59 -1.68
C ASP A 10 12.86 -4.62 -0.98
N LEU A 11 13.17 -5.90 -1.19
CA LEU A 11 12.47 -7.05 -0.63
C LEU A 11 13.41 -7.91 0.23
N SER A 12 14.58 -7.38 0.61
CA SER A 12 15.57 -8.10 1.42
C SER A 12 15.01 -8.56 2.78
N TRP A 13 14.03 -7.84 3.31
CA TRP A 13 13.32 -8.16 4.55
C TRP A 13 12.46 -9.45 4.46
N VAL A 14 12.18 -9.97 3.25
CA VAL A 14 11.60 -11.32 3.03
C VAL A 14 12.61 -12.30 2.41
N GLY A 15 13.90 -11.95 2.39
CA GLY A 15 14.94 -12.79 1.79
C GLY A 15 14.86 -12.88 0.26
N LEU A 16 14.16 -11.94 -0.38
CA LEU A 16 14.09 -11.83 -1.83
C LEU A 16 15.07 -10.76 -2.33
N PRO A 17 15.61 -10.89 -3.55
CA PRO A 17 16.39 -9.82 -4.15
C PRO A 17 15.51 -8.59 -4.40
N ALA A 18 16.13 -7.41 -4.45
CA ALA A 18 15.44 -6.21 -4.90
C ALA A 18 14.85 -6.44 -6.29
N TRP A 19 13.61 -5.99 -6.49
CA TRP A 19 12.90 -6.16 -7.75
C TRP A 19 12.47 -4.80 -8.31
N GLU A 20 13.43 -4.12 -8.94
CA GLU A 20 13.22 -2.80 -9.52
C GLU A 20 12.10 -2.78 -10.58
N GLY A 21 12.07 -3.78 -11.48
CA GLY A 21 10.98 -3.97 -12.44
C GLY A 21 9.62 -4.27 -11.79
N GLY A 22 9.60 -4.67 -10.51
CA GLY A 22 8.36 -4.89 -9.76
C GLY A 22 7.57 -3.59 -9.57
N LEU A 23 8.24 -2.45 -9.41
CA LEU A 23 7.59 -1.15 -9.31
C LEU A 23 6.91 -0.74 -10.62
N GLU A 24 7.54 -1.02 -11.76
CA GLU A 24 6.96 -0.80 -13.09
C GLU A 24 5.72 -1.68 -13.31
N VAL A 25 5.79 -2.96 -12.94
CA VAL A 25 4.65 -3.89 -13.00
C VAL A 25 3.51 -3.42 -12.10
N LEU A 26 3.81 -2.99 -10.88
CA LEU A 26 2.82 -2.46 -9.94
C LEU A 26 2.14 -1.19 -10.50
N ALA A 27 2.93 -0.27 -11.07
CA ALA A 27 2.41 0.94 -11.70
C ALA A 27 1.50 0.60 -12.90
N ALA A 28 1.93 -0.30 -13.78
CA ALA A 28 1.15 -0.76 -14.92
C ALA A 28 -0.17 -1.42 -14.49
N LEU A 29 -0.13 -2.25 -13.44
CA LEU A 29 -1.33 -2.88 -12.89
C LEU A 29 -2.30 -1.85 -12.29
N ASN A 30 -1.80 -0.88 -11.53
CA ASN A 30 -2.63 0.20 -10.98
C ASN A 30 -3.29 1.04 -12.09
N THR A 31 -2.57 1.32 -13.18
CA THR A 31 -3.15 1.97 -14.37
C THR A 31 -4.25 1.11 -14.99
N ALA A 32 -4.00 -0.19 -15.20
CA ALA A 32 -5.00 -1.09 -15.78
C ALA A 32 -6.28 -1.19 -14.93
N ILE A 33 -6.16 -1.19 -13.60
CA ILE A 33 -7.31 -1.16 -12.67
C ILE A 33 -8.11 0.14 -12.82
N ARG A 34 -7.43 1.30 -12.84
CA ARG A 34 -8.08 2.61 -13.01
C ARG A 34 -8.82 2.70 -14.35
N ASP A 35 -8.19 2.25 -15.43
CA ASP A 35 -8.78 2.23 -16.76
C ASP A 35 -10.01 1.32 -16.83
N ALA A 36 -9.93 0.13 -16.24
CA ALA A 36 -11.06 -0.79 -16.17
C ALA A 36 -12.23 -0.19 -15.38
N ALA A 37 -11.94 0.42 -14.22
CA ALA A 37 -12.96 1.05 -13.41
C ALA A 37 -13.65 2.21 -14.16
N ALA A 38 -12.88 3.06 -14.84
CA ALA A 38 -13.40 4.16 -15.66
C ALA A 38 -14.34 3.67 -16.77
N ARG A 39 -13.99 2.58 -17.47
CA ARG A 39 -14.85 1.97 -18.50
C ARG A 39 -16.20 1.48 -17.96
N HIS A 40 -16.25 1.11 -16.68
CA HIS A 40 -17.43 0.53 -16.05
C HIS A 40 -18.12 1.49 -15.06
N GLY A 41 -17.66 2.75 -14.95
CA GLY A 41 -18.20 3.72 -13.99
C GLY A 41 -18.03 3.29 -12.53
N ALA A 42 -16.99 2.49 -12.23
CA ALA A 42 -16.69 2.04 -10.88
C ALA A 42 -15.77 3.04 -10.16
N ALA A 43 -16.00 3.22 -8.86
CA ALA A 43 -15.12 4.02 -8.01
C ALA A 43 -13.81 3.27 -7.70
N VAL A 44 -12.70 4.02 -7.60
CA VAL A 44 -11.38 3.49 -7.23
C VAL A 44 -10.83 4.26 -6.03
N ALA A 45 -10.50 3.54 -4.97
CA ALA A 45 -9.73 4.08 -3.85
C ALA A 45 -8.23 3.97 -4.15
N ASP A 46 -7.53 5.10 -4.21
CA ASP A 46 -6.08 5.13 -4.47
C ASP A 46 -5.26 4.79 -3.21
N LEU A 47 -5.32 3.52 -2.82
CA LEU A 47 -4.54 3.01 -1.69
C LEU A 47 -3.03 3.08 -1.94
N HIS A 48 -2.58 3.11 -3.19
CA HIS A 48 -1.15 3.24 -3.49
C HIS A 48 -0.66 4.60 -3.02
N ALA A 49 -1.31 5.68 -3.47
CA ALA A 49 -0.96 7.03 -3.05
C ALA A 49 -1.11 7.21 -1.53
N ALA A 50 -2.17 6.66 -0.93
CA ALA A 50 -2.43 6.79 0.50
C ALA A 50 -1.37 6.12 1.39
N PHE A 51 -0.81 4.98 0.95
CA PHE A 51 0.14 4.20 1.76
C PHE A 51 1.61 4.62 1.57
N LEU A 52 1.93 5.51 0.62
CA LEU A 52 3.30 5.95 0.41
C LEU A 52 3.85 6.68 1.64
N GLY A 53 4.98 6.19 2.15
CA GLY A 53 5.63 6.70 3.35
C GLY A 53 5.16 6.02 4.64
N HIS A 54 4.26 5.04 4.54
CA HIS A 54 3.69 4.30 5.67
C HIS A 54 4.06 2.81 5.70
N GLY A 55 4.93 2.37 4.78
CA GLY A 55 5.50 1.02 4.72
C GLY A 55 6.93 0.98 5.28
N ALA A 56 7.84 0.33 4.55
CA ALA A 56 9.22 0.09 4.98
C ALA A 56 10.04 1.37 5.25
N LYS A 57 9.64 2.54 4.73
CA LYS A 57 10.27 3.83 5.11
C LYS A 57 9.83 4.32 6.48
N ALA A 58 8.65 3.93 6.95
CA ALA A 58 8.14 4.31 8.26
C ALA A 58 8.74 3.47 9.39
N GLY A 59 9.10 2.21 9.13
CA GLY A 59 9.70 1.33 10.13
C GLY A 59 9.74 -0.14 9.73
N ASP A 60 9.98 -1.00 10.72
CA ASP A 60 9.99 -2.46 10.55
C ASP A 60 8.58 -3.01 10.31
N VAL A 61 8.31 -3.40 9.06
CA VAL A 61 7.02 -3.98 8.64
C VAL A 61 6.89 -5.48 8.95
N THR A 62 7.96 -6.14 9.42
CA THR A 62 7.96 -7.59 9.67
C THR A 62 7.32 -7.95 11.02
N GLY A 63 7.24 -6.98 11.94
CA GLY A 63 6.56 -7.13 13.22
C GLY A 63 5.06 -7.41 13.08
N ALA A 64 4.48 -8.03 14.10
CA ALA A 64 3.06 -8.44 14.10
C ALA A 64 2.18 -7.61 15.05
N GLU A 65 2.70 -6.51 15.61
CA GLU A 65 1.98 -5.67 16.56
C GLU A 65 0.77 -4.99 15.87
N PRO A 66 -0.48 -5.25 16.31
CA PRO A 66 -1.64 -4.65 15.67
C PRO A 66 -1.75 -3.13 15.86
N ARG A 67 -1.17 -2.57 16.94
CA ARG A 67 -1.19 -1.14 17.26
C ARG A 67 0.19 -0.65 17.71
N PRO A 68 1.17 -0.53 16.80
CA PRO A 68 2.49 -0.04 17.18
C PRO A 68 2.42 1.43 17.61
N ASP A 69 3.36 1.84 18.48
CA ASP A 69 3.49 3.23 18.94
C ASP A 69 3.75 4.20 17.78
N ASN A 70 4.50 3.74 16.76
CA ASN A 70 4.67 4.48 15.52
C ASN A 70 3.37 4.45 14.71
N ARG A 71 2.62 5.55 14.76
CA ARG A 71 1.37 5.72 14.02
C ARG A 71 1.54 5.88 12.52
N ASP A 72 2.75 6.19 12.06
CA ASP A 72 3.05 6.28 10.64
C ASP A 72 3.41 4.92 10.04
N LEU A 73 3.70 3.90 10.85
CA LEU A 73 3.87 2.53 10.38
C LEU A 73 2.49 1.88 10.23
N TRP A 74 2.05 1.63 8.99
CA TRP A 74 0.72 1.09 8.70
C TRP A 74 0.72 -0.39 8.33
N LEU A 75 1.89 -0.98 8.17
CA LEU A 75 2.05 -2.39 7.82
C LEU A 75 2.57 -3.21 8.99
N CYS A 76 2.15 -4.47 9.01
CA CYS A 76 2.64 -5.54 9.86
C CYS A 76 2.72 -6.83 9.03
N GLY A 77 3.45 -7.83 9.53
CA GLY A 77 3.53 -9.13 8.88
C GLY A 77 3.91 -9.03 7.41
N HIS A 78 4.80 -8.10 7.07
CA HIS A 78 5.30 -7.76 5.74
C HIS A 78 4.42 -6.86 4.88
N ILE A 79 3.14 -7.20 4.73
CA ILE A 79 2.25 -6.58 3.73
C ILE A 79 0.85 -6.27 4.26
N GLU A 80 0.54 -6.72 5.47
CA GLU A 80 -0.81 -6.63 6.02
C GLU A 80 -1.01 -5.26 6.67
N PRO A 81 -2.14 -4.58 6.45
CA PRO A 81 -2.43 -3.35 7.19
C PRO A 81 -2.66 -3.66 8.67
N ASN A 82 -1.95 -2.96 9.56
CA ASN A 82 -2.24 -2.97 10.99
C ASN A 82 -3.48 -2.09 11.30
N ALA A 83 -3.76 -1.78 12.57
CA ALA A 83 -4.95 -1.00 12.92
C ALA A 83 -4.98 0.40 12.29
N TRP A 84 -3.83 1.09 12.20
CA TRP A 84 -3.70 2.41 11.58
C TRP A 84 -3.89 2.33 10.07
N GLY A 85 -3.24 1.36 9.42
CA GLY A 85 -3.42 1.10 7.99
C GLY A 85 -4.86 0.70 7.63
N ALA A 86 -5.52 -0.11 8.46
CA ALA A 86 -6.91 -0.50 8.25
C ALA A 86 -7.88 0.67 8.39
N GLU A 87 -7.59 1.64 9.26
CA GLU A 87 -8.34 2.90 9.33
C GLU A 87 -8.14 3.73 8.04
N ALA A 88 -6.90 3.89 7.59
CA ALA A 88 -6.58 4.59 6.35
C ALA A 88 -7.25 3.97 5.11
N VAL A 89 -7.35 2.63 5.03
CA VAL A 89 -8.11 1.94 3.97
C VAL A 89 -9.58 2.36 3.99
N ARG A 90 -10.21 2.39 5.17
CA ARG A 90 -11.63 2.79 5.28
C ARG A 90 -11.81 4.24 4.86
N ASP A 91 -10.92 5.13 5.27
CA ASP A 91 -11.02 6.55 4.95
C ASP A 91 -10.79 6.82 3.46
N THR A 92 -9.84 6.12 2.83
CA THR A 92 -9.58 6.24 1.39
C THR A 92 -10.80 5.78 0.58
N TRP A 93 -11.47 4.69 0.98
CA TRP A 93 -12.71 4.25 0.35
C TRP A 93 -13.87 5.23 0.58
N ARG A 94 -14.02 5.76 1.80
CA ARG A 94 -15.04 6.79 2.09
C ARG A 94 -14.82 8.05 1.24
N ALA A 95 -13.58 8.45 0.99
CA ALA A 95 -13.27 9.58 0.12
C ALA A 95 -13.65 9.27 -1.34
N ALA A 96 -13.26 8.10 -1.85
CA ALA A 96 -13.54 7.68 -3.23
C ALA A 96 -15.04 7.56 -3.55
N LEU A 97 -15.88 7.26 -2.57
CA LEU A 97 -17.34 7.14 -2.74
C LEU A 97 -18.11 8.46 -2.58
N ARG A 98 -17.44 9.53 -2.13
CA ARG A 98 -18.05 10.88 -1.98
C ARG A 98 -17.78 11.80 -3.17
N GLY A 99 -16.80 11.47 -4.00
CA GLY A 99 -16.53 12.15 -5.28
C GLY A 99 -17.40 11.58 -6.40
#